data_AF-A0A1G7UI73-F1
#
_entry.id   AF-A0A1G7UI73-F1
#
_cell.length_a   1.000
_cell.length_b   1.000
_cell.length_c   1.000
_cell.angle_alpha   90.00
_cell.angle_beta   90.00
_cell.angle_gamma   90.00
#
_symmetry.space_group_name_H-M   'P 1'
#
loop_
_entity.id
_entity.type
_entity.pdbx_description
1 polymer ?
#
loop_
_entity_poly.entity_id
_entity_poly.type
_entity_poly.pdbx_seq_one_letter_code
_entity_poly.pdbx_strand_id
1 'polypeptide(L)'
;MKNWKVPGVILVLLMLAIAFRWNIDKNTNGSTVVKYSTDRWNGAVYYERLSSSDHSKRMIQSQSIAMDWYSSKSLTVIWGVLTCGSVIWLLFTIRDKRMFENEAENRGIE
;
A
#
# COMPACT_ATOMS: atom_id res chain seq x y z
N MET A 1 8.88 -14.20 24.62
CA MET A 1 9.66 -13.72 23.45
C MET A 1 8.86 -12.60 22.78
N LYS A 2 9.44 -11.41 22.55
CA LYS A 2 8.71 -10.31 21.89
C LYS A 2 8.36 -10.73 20.45
N ASN A 3 7.09 -10.59 20.06
CA ASN A 3 6.61 -10.98 18.74
C ASN A 3 7.03 -9.95 17.68
N TRP A 4 8.27 -10.07 17.19
CA TRP A 4 8.84 -9.22 16.14
C TRP A 4 8.22 -9.42 14.74
N LYS A 5 7.38 -10.45 14.57
CA LYS A 5 6.71 -10.76 13.31
C LYS A 5 5.82 -9.60 12.84
N VAL A 6 5.11 -8.95 13.76
CA VAL A 6 4.18 -7.85 13.45
C VAL A 6 4.90 -6.59 12.93
N PRO A 7 5.89 -6.01 13.63
CA PRO A 7 6.61 -4.85 13.12
C PRO A 7 7.36 -5.14 11.81
N GLY A 8 7.87 -6.38 11.63
CA GLY A 8 8.50 -6.79 10.37
C GLY A 8 7.53 -6.74 9.18
N VAL A 9 6.31 -7.27 9.35
CA VAL A 9 5.28 -7.22 8.29
C VAL A 9 4.85 -5.79 7.98
N ILE A 10 4.68 -4.95 9.00
CA ILE A 10 4.33 -3.53 8.80
C ILE A 10 5.43 -2.80 8.02
N LEU A 11 6.70 -3.05 8.35
CA LEU A 11 7.84 -2.45 7.65
C LEU A 11 7.84 -2.82 6.15
N VAL A 12 7.60 -4.10 5.83
CA VAL A 12 7.51 -4.57 4.43
C VAL A 12 6.35 -3.91 3.70
N LEU A 13 5.18 -3.80 4.32
CA LEU A 13 4.02 -3.12 3.74
C LEU A 13 4.30 -1.64 3.47
N LEU A 14 4.97 -0.94 4.40
CA LEU A 14 5.37 0.46 4.20
C LEU A 14 6.37 0.62 3.04
N MET A 15 7.35 -0.28 2.93
CA MET A 15 8.31 -0.28 1.83
C MET A 15 7.61 -0.47 0.48
N LEU A 16 6.66 -1.41 0.40
CA LEU A 16 5.85 -1.61 -0.81
C LEU A 16 4.98 -0.38 -1.12
N ALA A 17 4.36 0.22 -0.10
CA ALA A 17 3.54 1.42 -0.28
C ALA A 17 4.35 2.59 -0.88
N ILE A 18 5.60 2.77 -0.45
CA ILE A 18 6.51 3.78 -1.00
C ILE A 18 6.91 3.42 -2.44
N ALA A 19 7.25 2.16 -2.71
CA ALA A 19 7.64 1.70 -4.04
C ALA A 19 6.51 1.88 -5.07
N PHE A 20 5.27 1.61 -4.69
CA PHE A 20 4.10 1.76 -5.57
C PHE A 20 3.52 3.17 -5.62
N ARG A 21 3.98 4.10 -4.76
CA ARG A 21 3.49 5.48 -4.74
C ARG A 21 3.84 6.25 -6.01
N TRP A 22 5.05 6.07 -6.51
CA TRP A 22 5.58 6.86 -7.63
C TRP A 22 5.52 6.08 -8.94
N ASN A 23 4.84 6.63 -9.94
CA ASN A 23 5.02 6.19 -11.32
C ASN A 23 6.04 7.11 -11.98
N ILE A 24 7.16 6.57 -12.45
CA ILE A 24 8.23 7.37 -13.07
C ILE A 24 8.38 6.91 -14.51
N ASP A 25 8.02 7.80 -15.44
CA ASP A 25 8.21 7.61 -16.87
C ASP A 25 9.40 8.45 -17.32
N LYS A 26 10.37 7.83 -18.01
CA LYS A 26 11.60 8.50 -18.45
C LYS A 26 11.74 8.38 -19.97
N ASN A 27 11.86 9.52 -20.63
CA ASN A 27 12.19 9.62 -22.06
C ASN A 27 13.55 10.31 -22.23
N THR A 28 14.38 9.81 -23.14
CA THR A 28 15.69 10.38 -23.43
C THR A 28 15.73 10.80 -24.88
N ASN A 29 15.92 12.09 -25.13
CA ASN A 29 16.06 12.67 -26.48
C ASN A 29 17.43 13.33 -26.59
N GLY A 30 18.37 12.66 -27.26
CA GLY A 30 19.76 13.14 -27.37
C GLY A 30 20.44 13.24 -26.00
N SER A 31 20.97 14.42 -25.67
CA SER A 31 21.61 14.71 -24.38
C SER A 31 20.63 15.15 -23.28
N THR A 32 19.33 15.27 -23.58
CA THR A 32 18.32 15.67 -22.61
C THR A 32 17.49 14.47 -22.16
N VAL A 33 17.45 14.27 -20.83
CA VAL A 33 16.56 13.32 -20.17
C VAL A 33 15.35 14.08 -19.65
N VAL A 34 14.16 13.62 -20.02
CA VAL A 34 12.90 14.12 -19.48
C VAL A 34 12.30 13.02 -18.61
N LYS A 35 12.00 13.34 -17.35
CA LYS A 35 11.28 12.46 -16.43
C LYS A 35 9.93 13.07 -16.10
N TYR A 36 8.91 12.24 -16.18
CA TYR A 36 7.59 12.51 -15.63
C TYR A 36 7.41 11.64 -14.39
N SER A 37 7.15 12.26 -13.25
CA SER A 37 6.88 11.56 -12.00
C SER A 37 5.47 11.86 -11.57
N THR A 38 4.62 10.83 -11.56
CA THR A 38 3.23 10.93 -11.11
C THR A 38 3.11 10.31 -9.73
N ASP A 39 2.65 11.10 -8.77
CA ASP A 39 2.31 10.62 -7.43
C ASP A 39 0.90 10.00 -7.48
N ARG A 40 0.83 8.67 -7.35
CA ARG A 40 -0.43 7.92 -7.43
C ARG A 40 -1.34 8.15 -6.22
N TRP A 41 -0.90 8.86 -5.18
CA TRP A 41 -1.73 9.13 -4.01
C TRP A 41 -2.52 10.42 -4.14
N ASN A 42 -1.95 11.45 -4.77
CA ASN A 42 -2.58 12.76 -4.88
C ASN A 42 -2.75 13.25 -6.34
N GLY A 43 -2.22 12.50 -7.30
CA GLY A 43 -2.35 12.79 -8.73
C GLY A 43 -1.45 13.92 -9.23
N ALA A 44 -0.54 14.41 -8.38
CA ALA A 44 0.41 15.44 -8.78
C ALA A 44 1.38 14.87 -9.82
N VAL A 45 1.58 15.63 -10.89
CA VAL A 45 2.53 15.28 -11.95
C VAL A 45 3.68 16.27 -11.94
N TYR A 46 4.87 15.75 -11.73
CA TYR A 46 6.11 16.49 -11.78
C TYR A 46 6.82 16.21 -13.10
N TYR A 47 7.38 17.27 -13.66
CA TYR A 47 8.23 17.23 -14.83
C TYR A 47 9.63 17.64 -14.43
N GLU A 48 10.60 16.83 -14.81
CA GLU A 48 12.00 17.08 -14.56
C GLU A 48 12.76 16.96 -15.89
N ARG A 49 13.38 18.05 -16.31
CA ARG A 49 14.28 18.09 -17.46
C ARG A 49 15.70 18.13 -16.95
N LEU A 50 16.48 17.11 -17.30
CA LEU A 50 17.91 17.06 -17.07
C LEU A 50 18.63 17.17 -18.41
N SER A 51 19.44 18.21 -18.56
CA SER A 51 20.40 18.39 -19.64
C SER A 51 21.80 18.48 -19.03
N SER A 52 22.84 18.25 -19.83
CA SER A 52 24.24 18.35 -19.37
C SER A 52 24.60 19.69 -18.75
N SER A 53 23.88 20.76 -19.09
CA SER A 53 24.12 22.13 -18.62
C SER A 53 22.97 22.76 -17.82
N ASP A 54 21.82 22.07 -17.68
CA ASP A 54 20.63 22.66 -17.07
C ASP A 54 19.75 21.59 -16.40
N HIS A 55 19.24 21.94 -15.22
CA HIS A 55 18.32 21.12 -14.45
C HIS A 55 17.10 21.96 -14.08
N SER A 56 15.94 21.56 -14.58
CA SER A 56 14.68 22.22 -14.22
C SER A 56 13.65 21.19 -13.78
N LYS A 57 12.99 21.47 -12.66
CA LYS A 57 11.88 20.68 -12.14
C LYS A 57 10.68 21.58 -11.95
N ARG A 58 9.53 21.18 -12.49
CA ARG A 58 8.27 21.93 -12.40
C ARG A 58 7.11 20.97 -12.16
N MET A 59 6.13 21.42 -11.38
CA MET A 59 4.86 20.72 -11.27
C MET A 59 4.00 21.13 -12.47
N ILE A 60 3.58 20.17 -13.29
CA ILE A 60 2.73 20.44 -14.47
C ILE A 60 1.26 20.34 -14.09
N GLN A 61 0.92 19.43 -13.19
CA GLN A 61 -0.43 19.23 -12.71
C GLN A 61 -0.45 19.33 -11.19
N SER A 62 -1.17 20.31 -10.66
CA SER A 62 -1.47 20.40 -9.23
C SER A 62 -2.37 19.25 -8.80
N GLN A 63 -2.35 18.91 -7.52
CA GLN A 63 -3.22 17.87 -6.95
C GLN A 63 -4.65 18.06 -7.45
N SER A 64 -5.17 17.10 -8.20
CA SER A 64 -6.53 17.19 -8.70
C SER A 64 -7.48 16.72 -7.62
N ILE A 65 -8.48 17.55 -7.27
CA ILE A 65 -9.61 17.15 -6.41
C ILE A 65 -10.33 15.92 -6.99
N ALA A 66 -10.22 15.69 -8.31
CA ALA A 66 -10.73 14.51 -9.01
C ALA A 66 -10.11 13.16 -8.55
N MET A 67 -9.03 13.17 -7.78
CA MET A 67 -8.45 11.97 -7.17
C MET A 67 -9.37 11.36 -6.10
N ASP A 68 -10.31 12.12 -5.53
CA ASP A 68 -11.31 11.60 -4.58
C ASP A 68 -12.12 10.43 -5.18
N TRP A 69 -12.33 10.42 -6.50
CA TRP A 69 -13.18 9.43 -7.15
C TRP A 69 -12.47 8.11 -7.50
N TYR A 70 -11.17 8.14 -7.81
CA TYR A 70 -10.37 6.92 -8.04
C TYR A 70 -9.74 6.37 -6.76
N SER A 71 -9.38 7.25 -5.82
CA SER A 71 -8.93 6.88 -4.48
C SER A 71 -10.05 6.15 -3.73
N SER A 72 -11.31 6.63 -3.82
CA SER A 72 -12.45 5.97 -3.15
C SER A 72 -12.72 4.55 -3.64
N LYS A 73 -12.63 4.26 -4.95
CA LYS A 73 -12.86 2.89 -5.44
C LYS A 73 -11.77 1.91 -5.00
N SER A 74 -10.50 2.31 -5.09
CA SER A 74 -9.38 1.46 -4.65
C SER A 74 -9.35 1.29 -3.14
N LEU A 75 -9.61 2.36 -2.37
CA LEU A 75 -9.79 2.27 -0.92
C LEU A 75 -10.96 1.36 -0.55
N THR A 76 -12.09 1.42 -1.25
CA THR A 76 -13.25 0.57 -0.95
C THR A 76 -12.93 -0.90 -1.16
N VAL A 77 -12.18 -1.23 -2.21
CA VAL A 77 -11.73 -2.61 -2.46
C VAL A 77 -10.75 -3.07 -1.38
N ILE A 78 -9.75 -2.26 -1.04
CA ILE A 78 -8.79 -2.56 0.03
C ILE A 78 -9.51 -2.73 1.37
N TRP A 79 -10.43 -1.83 1.68
CA TRP A 79 -11.26 -1.93 2.89
C TRP A 79 -12.06 -3.22 2.89
N GLY A 80 -12.76 -3.55 1.80
CA GLY A 80 -13.53 -4.78 1.68
C GLY A 80 -12.70 -6.04 1.89
N VAL A 81 -11.48 -6.09 1.32
CA VAL A 81 -10.56 -7.21 1.51
C VAL A 81 -10.12 -7.31 2.98
N LEU A 82 -9.83 -6.17 3.63
CA LEU A 82 -9.44 -6.14 5.03
C LEU A 82 -10.58 -6.54 5.97
N THR A 83 -11.83 -6.07 5.74
CA THR A 83 -12.99 -6.49 6.54
C THR A 83 -13.31 -7.96 6.34
N CYS A 84 -13.35 -8.45 5.09
CA CYS A 84 -13.58 -9.87 4.82
C CYS A 84 -12.49 -10.75 5.43
N GLY A 85 -11.22 -10.37 5.29
CA GLY A 85 -10.09 -11.06 5.89
C GLY A 85 -10.18 -11.09 7.43
N SER A 86 -10.61 -9.99 8.04
CA SER A 86 -10.79 -9.90 9.50
C SER A 86 -11.93 -10.79 9.99
N VAL A 87 -13.07 -10.82 9.28
CA VAL A 87 -14.20 -11.70 9.61
C VAL A 87 -13.80 -13.16 9.48
N ILE A 88 -13.11 -13.54 8.39
CA ILE A 88 -12.63 -14.90 8.19
C ILE A 88 -11.67 -15.30 9.31
N TRP A 89 -10.70 -14.43 9.63
CA TRP A 89 -9.76 -14.68 10.72
C TRP A 89 -10.49 -14.92 12.04
N LEU A 90 -11.44 -14.03 12.39
CA LEU A 90 -12.19 -14.11 13.65
C LEU A 90 -13.05 -15.38 13.74
N LEU A 91 -13.66 -15.83 12.63
CA LEU A 91 -14.37 -17.10 12.57
C LEU A 91 -13.43 -18.31 12.79
N PHE A 92 -12.23 -18.28 12.22
CA PHE A 92 -11.21 -19.30 12.47
C PHE A 92 -10.78 -19.34 13.93
N THR A 93 -10.52 -18.17 14.55
CA THR A 93 -10.10 -18.11 15.96
C THR A 93 -11.17 -18.64 16.90
N ILE A 94 -12.45 -18.34 16.64
CA ILE A 94 -13.57 -18.87 17.43
C ILE A 94 -13.68 -20.40 17.27
N ARG A 95 -13.51 -20.90 16.05
CA ARG A 95 -13.58 -22.35 15.78
C ARG A 95 -12.48 -23.11 16.52
N ASP A 96 -11.24 -22.62 16.46
CA ASP A 96 -10.12 -23.24 17.18
C ASP A 96 -10.38 -23.24 18.69
N LYS A 97 -10.85 -22.12 19.25
CA LYS A 97 -11.16 -22.02 20.68
C LYS A 97 -12.18 -23.06 21.13
N ARG A 98 -13.24 -23.29 20.35
CA ARG A 98 -14.25 -24.33 20.65
C ARG A 98 -13.69 -25.75 20.54
N MET A 99 -12.78 -26.02 19.61
CA MET A 99 -12.12 -27.34 19.54
C MET A 99 -11.28 -27.59 20.80
N PHE A 100 -10.52 -26.59 21.27
CA PHE A 100 -9.74 -26.72 22.50
C PHE A 100 -10.63 -26.87 23.75
N GLU A 101 -11.74 -26.13 23.83
CA GLU A 101 -12.70 -26.28 24.95
C GLU A 101 -13.33 -27.68 24.96
N ASN A 102 -13.76 -28.19 23.80
CA ASN A 102 -14.33 -29.54 23.68
C ASN A 102 -13.29 -30.64 23.98
N GLU A 103 -12.02 -30.46 23.59
CA GLU A 103 -10.95 -31.41 23.92
C GLU A 103 -10.56 -31.37 25.39
N ALA A 104 -10.62 -30.21 26.05
CA ALA A 104 -10.38 -30.07 27.48
C ALA A 104 -11.49 -30.74 28.30
N GLU A 105 -12.74 -30.54 27.92
CA GLU A 105 -13.91 -31.19 28.54
C GLU A 105 -13.85 -32.72 28.38
N ASN A 106 -13.49 -33.22 27.20
CA ASN A 106 -13.33 -34.67 26.97
C ASN A 106 -12.13 -35.29 27.70
N ARG A 107 -11.16 -34.48 28.16
CA ARG A 107 -9.99 -34.95 28.92
C ARG A 107 -10.15 -34.81 30.44
N GLY A 108 -11.29 -34.28 30.92
CA GLY A 108 -11.58 -34.19 32.36
C GLY A 108 -10.60 -33.31 33.13
N ILE A 109 -10.03 -32.28 32.49
CA ILE A 109 -9.15 -31.31 33.13
C ILE A 109 -10.02 -30.10 33.48
N GLU A 110 -10.55 -30.07 34.71
CA GLU A 110 -11.13 -28.88 35.34
C GLU A 110 -10.06 -27.83 35.68
#